data_AF-A0A445CS85-F1
#
_entry.id   AF-A0A445CS85-F1
#
_cell.length_a   1.000
_cell.length_b   1.000
_cell.length_c   1.000
_cell.angle_alpha   90.00
_cell.angle_beta   90.00
_cell.angle_gamma   90.00
#
_symmetry.space_group_name_H-M   'P 1'
#
loop_
_entity.id
_entity.type
_entity.pdbx_description
1 polymer ?
#
loop_
_entity_poly.entity_id
_entity_poly.type
_entity_poly.pdbx_seq_one_letter_code
_entity_poly.pdbx_strand_id
1 'polypeptide(L)'
;MVFTPEDQILVGLAVAVVAIGVGAFYIYSSKKPKACLDPEKFKEFKLVKRLQLSHNVAKFTFALPTPTSVLGLPIGQHISCRGKDSQGEEVIKPYTPTTLDSDVGHFELVIKACLN
;
A
#
# COMPACT_ATOMS: atom_id res chain seq x y z
N MET A 1 -2.52 -8.23 -59.08
CA MET A 1 -1.67 -8.78 -57.99
C MET A 1 -2.48 -9.86 -57.31
N VAL A 2 -2.06 -11.12 -57.42
CA VAL A 2 -2.71 -12.24 -56.72
C VAL A 2 -1.99 -12.39 -55.38
N PHE A 3 -2.70 -12.23 -54.27
CA PHE A 3 -2.15 -12.44 -52.93
C PHE A 3 -1.89 -13.93 -52.74
N THR A 4 -0.64 -14.30 -52.47
CA THR A 4 -0.27 -15.70 -52.31
C THR A 4 -0.61 -16.20 -50.89
N PRO A 5 -0.79 -17.51 -50.69
CA PRO A 5 -1.04 -18.07 -49.35
C PRO A 5 0.07 -17.75 -48.34
N GLU A 6 1.33 -17.64 -48.76
CA GLU A 6 2.44 -17.25 -47.88
C GLU A 6 2.33 -15.82 -47.33
N ASP A 7 1.83 -14.87 -48.14
CA ASP A 7 1.64 -13.47 -47.72
C ASP A 7 0.58 -13.37 -46.61
N GLN A 8 -0.47 -14.18 -46.67
CA GLN A 8 -1.54 -14.23 -45.66
C GLN A 8 -1.02 -14.79 -44.32
N ILE A 9 -0.16 -15.81 -44.37
CA ILE A 9 0.46 -16.41 -43.18
C ILE A 9 1.40 -15.39 -42.51
N LEU A 10 2.20 -14.66 -43.30
CA LEU A 10 3.11 -13.65 -42.78
C LEU A 10 2.37 -12.48 -42.11
N VAL A 11 1.29 -11.98 -42.73
CA VAL A 11 0.44 -10.94 -42.15
C VAL A 11 -0.22 -11.43 -40.86
N GLY A 12 -0.72 -12.67 -40.83
CA GLY A 12 -1.30 -13.27 -39.64
C GLY A 12 -0.31 -13.36 -38.47
N LEU A 13 0.92 -13.78 -38.73
CA LEU A 13 1.99 -13.83 -37.72
C LEU A 13 2.36 -12.43 -37.21
N ALA A 14 2.48 -11.45 -38.09
CA ALA A 14 2.79 -10.08 -37.71
C ALA A 14 1.71 -9.48 -36.78
N VAL A 15 0.43 -9.69 -37.10
CA VAL A 15 -0.69 -9.24 -36.27
C VAL A 15 -0.68 -9.95 -34.90
N ALA A 16 -0.40 -11.25 -34.86
CA ALA A 16 -0.32 -12.00 -33.61
C ALA A 16 0.80 -11.48 -32.69
N VAL A 17 1.99 -11.21 -33.23
CA VAL A 17 3.12 -10.66 -32.46
C VAL A 17 2.79 -9.28 -31.90
N VAL A 18 2.17 -8.41 -32.71
CA VAL A 18 1.74 -7.07 -32.27
C VAL A 18 0.69 -7.18 -31.16
N ALA A 19 -0.31 -8.04 -31.31
CA ALA A 19 -1.34 -8.24 -30.30
C ALA A 19 -0.76 -8.73 -28.96
N ILE A 20 0.19 -9.67 -28.99
CA ILE A 20 0.89 -10.15 -27.79
C ILE A 20 1.72 -9.03 -27.16
N GLY A 21 2.46 -8.27 -27.97
CA GLY A 21 3.28 -7.14 -27.50
C GLY A 21 2.45 -6.06 -26.81
N VAL A 22 1.33 -5.67 -27.43
CA VAL A 22 0.38 -4.70 -26.84
C VAL A 22 -0.25 -5.24 -25.56
N GLY A 23 -0.67 -6.51 -25.56
CA GLY A 23 -1.23 -7.16 -24.36
C GLY A 23 -0.23 -7.19 -23.21
N ALA A 24 1.02 -7.60 -23.47
CA ALA A 24 2.08 -7.63 -22.48
C ALA A 24 2.43 -6.22 -21.95
N PHE A 25 2.52 -5.23 -22.84
CA PHE A 25 2.78 -3.84 -22.46
C PHE A 25 1.65 -3.26 -21.58
N TYR A 26 0.40 -3.55 -21.92
CA TYR A 26 -0.76 -3.11 -21.15
C TYR A 26 -0.77 -3.72 -19.75
N ILE A 27 -0.47 -5.01 -19.62
CA ILE A 27 -0.38 -5.69 -18.32
C ILE A 27 0.80 -5.15 -17.50
N TYR A 28 1.94 -4.88 -18.13
CA TYR A 28 3.11 -4.31 -17.46
C TYR A 28 2.84 -2.89 -16.92
N SER A 29 2.25 -2.02 -17.75
CA SER A 29 1.92 -0.64 -17.36
C SER A 29 0.78 -0.54 -16.34
N SER A 30 -0.13 -1.53 -16.31
CA SER A 30 -1.31 -1.51 -15.42
C SER A 30 -1.03 -2.03 -14.00
N LYS A 31 0.21 -2.45 -13.68
CA LYS A 31 0.58 -2.87 -12.32
C LYS A 31 0.57 -1.66 -11.38
N LYS A 32 -0.54 -1.46 -10.68
CA LYS A 32 -0.62 -0.49 -9.58
C LYS A 32 0.38 -0.89 -8.48
N PRO A 33 1.11 0.06 -7.87
CA PRO A 33 1.96 -0.24 -6.74
C PRO A 33 1.09 -0.87 -5.63
N LYS A 34 1.60 -1.95 -5.00
CA LYS A 34 0.90 -2.58 -3.89
C LYS A 34 0.77 -1.54 -2.77
N ALA A 35 -0.48 -1.20 -2.41
CA ALA A 35 -0.75 -0.37 -1.25
C ALA A 35 -0.14 -1.02 0.00
N CYS A 36 0.40 -0.22 0.91
CA CYS A 36 1.02 -0.75 2.13
C CYS A 36 0.01 -1.41 3.06
N LEU A 37 -1.26 -1.00 2.95
CA LEU A 37 -2.42 -1.45 3.71
C LEU A 37 -3.28 -2.40 2.87
N ASP A 38 -3.91 -3.35 3.56
CA ASP A 38 -4.91 -4.26 3.01
C ASP A 38 -6.24 -4.00 3.75
N PRO A 39 -7.33 -3.64 3.07
CA PRO A 39 -8.60 -3.33 3.72
C PRO A 39 -9.26 -4.55 4.37
N GLU A 40 -8.88 -5.78 3.98
CA GLU A 40 -9.47 -7.01 4.48
C GLU A 40 -8.62 -7.65 5.59
N LYS A 41 -7.35 -7.26 5.71
CA LYS A 41 -6.38 -7.94 6.59
C LYS A 41 -5.53 -6.97 7.39
N PHE A 42 -5.43 -7.24 8.68
CA PHE A 42 -4.45 -6.57 9.54
C PHE A 42 -3.04 -6.97 9.15
N LYS A 43 -2.16 -5.96 9.14
CA LYS A 43 -0.74 -6.13 8.85
C LYS A 43 0.09 -5.56 10.00
N GLU A 44 1.12 -6.29 10.36
CA GLU A 44 2.05 -5.87 11.39
C GLU A 44 3.07 -4.88 10.82
N PHE A 45 3.34 -3.83 11.58
CA PHE A 45 4.36 -2.84 11.28
C PHE A 45 5.29 -2.69 12.47
N LYS A 46 6.59 -2.61 12.19
CA LYS A 46 7.61 -2.51 13.23
C LYS A 46 7.61 -1.10 13.83
N LEU A 47 7.44 -1.00 15.15
CA LEU A 47 7.67 0.25 15.87
C LEU A 47 9.17 0.58 15.84
N VAL A 48 9.54 1.72 15.24
CA VAL A 48 10.94 2.16 15.14
C VAL A 48 11.29 3.24 16.15
N LYS A 49 10.32 4.09 16.52
CA LYS A 49 10.56 5.19 17.45
C LYS A 49 9.32 5.47 18.27
N ARG A 50 9.52 5.76 19.55
CA ARG A 50 8.51 6.33 20.45
C ARG A 50 9.06 7.63 21.01
N LEU A 51 8.30 8.71 20.89
CA LEU A 51 8.62 10.03 21.43
C LEU A 51 7.51 10.45 22.39
N GLN A 52 7.86 10.69 23.66
CA GLN A 52 6.92 11.23 24.63
C GLN A 52 6.71 12.73 24.35
N LEU A 53 5.47 13.16 24.11
CA LEU A 53 5.14 14.56 23.82
C LEU A 53 4.61 15.30 25.06
N SER A 54 3.84 14.60 25.90
CA SER A 54 3.31 15.14 27.17
C SER A 54 3.14 14.00 28.17
N HIS A 55 2.59 14.27 29.36
CA HIS A 55 2.33 13.25 30.39
C HIS A 55 1.52 12.05 29.88
N ASN A 56 0.53 12.28 29.01
CA ASN A 56 -0.35 11.23 28.47
C ASN A 56 -0.37 11.16 26.94
N VAL A 57 0.52 11.85 26.23
CA VAL A 57 0.57 11.80 24.76
C VAL A 57 1.95 11.34 24.30
N ALA A 58 1.97 10.36 23.41
CA ALA A 58 3.18 9.88 22.76
C ALA A 58 2.99 9.75 21.25
N LYS A 59 4.05 10.04 20.50
CA LYS A 59 4.16 9.80 19.07
C LYS A 59 4.87 8.48 18.83
N PHE A 60 4.30 7.65 17.98
CA PHE A 60 4.81 6.35 17.58
C PHE A 60 5.09 6.35 16.08
N THR A 61 6.32 6.04 15.72
CA THR A 61 6.75 5.94 14.32
C THR A 61 6.90 4.47 13.97
N PHE A 62 6.23 4.02 12.91
CA PHE A 62 6.24 2.64 12.44
C PHE A 62 6.89 2.57 11.06
N ALA A 63 7.76 1.58 10.83
CA ALA A 63 8.38 1.37 9.53
C ALA A 63 7.42 0.65 8.57
N LEU A 64 7.38 1.13 7.33
CA LEU A 64 6.75 0.45 6.20
C LEU A 64 7.65 -0.69 5.68
N PRO A 65 7.11 -1.62 4.87
CA PRO A 65 7.87 -2.78 4.38
C PRO A 65 9.10 -2.39 3.55
N THR A 66 9.07 -1.23 2.89
CA THR A 66 10.19 -0.70 2.10
C THR A 66 10.44 0.76 2.44
N PRO A 67 11.69 1.24 2.40
CA PRO A 67 12.02 2.63 2.74
C PRO A 67 11.46 3.65 1.73
N THR A 68 11.07 3.21 0.55
CA THR A 68 10.54 4.06 -0.54
C THR A 68 9.02 4.01 -0.64
N SER A 69 8.34 3.12 0.08
CA SER A 69 6.88 3.02 0.03
C SER A 69 6.23 4.10 0.87
N VAL A 70 5.04 4.54 0.46
CA VAL A 70 4.15 5.42 1.23
C VAL A 70 2.99 4.61 1.80
N LEU A 71 2.35 5.11 2.85
CA LEU A 71 1.20 4.42 3.45
C LEU A 71 0.02 4.35 2.46
N GLY A 72 -0.19 5.42 1.68
CA GLY A 72 -1.13 5.45 0.55
C GLY A 72 -2.60 5.43 0.99
N LEU A 73 -2.95 6.21 2.01
CA LEU A 73 -4.34 6.41 2.43
C LEU A 73 -4.98 7.52 1.59
N PRO A 74 -6.11 7.26 0.91
CA PRO A 74 -6.87 8.33 0.28
C PRO A 74 -7.28 9.39 1.31
N ILE A 75 -7.34 10.65 0.89
CA ILE A 75 -7.72 11.77 1.75
C ILE A 75 -9.10 11.48 2.39
N GLY A 76 -9.19 11.71 3.71
CA GLY A 76 -10.40 11.46 4.50
C GLY A 76 -10.53 10.03 5.05
N GLN A 77 -9.59 9.13 4.74
CA GLN A 77 -9.56 7.79 5.32
C GLN A 77 -8.67 7.69 6.58
N HIS A 78 -8.85 6.62 7.33
CA HIS A 78 -8.12 6.29 8.56
C HIS A 78 -7.70 4.81 8.54
N ILE A 79 -6.80 4.43 9.44
CA ILE A 79 -6.41 3.03 9.64
C ILE A 79 -7.08 2.46 10.87
N SER A 80 -7.33 1.15 10.87
CA SER A 80 -7.71 0.42 12.08
C SER A 80 -6.47 -0.20 12.72
N CYS A 81 -6.20 0.16 13.97
CA CYS A 81 -5.14 -0.46 14.77
C CYS A 81 -5.74 -1.50 15.71
N ARG A 82 -5.16 -2.69 15.70
CA ARG A 82 -5.53 -3.81 16.57
C ARG A 82 -4.46 -3.99 17.64
N GLY A 83 -4.86 -4.18 18.88
CA GLY A 83 -3.97 -4.41 20.01
C GLY A 83 -4.68 -5.08 21.17
N LYS A 84 -3.96 -5.31 22.27
CA LYS A 84 -4.54 -5.80 23.52
C LYS A 84 -4.63 -4.68 24.54
N ASP A 85 -5.70 -4.65 25.31
CA ASP A 85 -5.86 -3.72 26.44
C ASP A 85 -5.13 -4.23 27.71
N SER A 86 -5.34 -3.53 28.83
CA SER A 86 -4.74 -3.89 30.12
C SER A 86 -5.27 -5.20 30.71
N GLN A 87 -6.44 -5.67 30.26
CA GLN A 87 -7.04 -6.94 30.65
C GLN A 87 -6.64 -8.09 29.70
N GLY A 88 -5.91 -7.77 28.63
CA GLY A 88 -5.49 -8.72 27.61
C GLY A 88 -6.54 -8.95 26.50
N GLU A 89 -7.65 -8.22 26.55
CA GLU A 89 -8.73 -8.31 25.57
C GLU A 89 -8.34 -7.58 24.29
N GLU A 90 -8.82 -8.12 23.17
CA GLU A 90 -8.52 -7.56 21.87
C GLU A 90 -9.36 -6.31 21.59
N VAL A 91 -8.68 -5.22 21.24
CA VAL A 91 -9.30 -3.94 20.94
C VAL A 91 -8.85 -3.45 19.57
N ILE A 92 -9.82 -2.99 18.78
CA ILE A 92 -9.60 -2.34 17.49
C ILE A 92 -10.03 -0.89 17.60
N LYS A 93 -9.16 0.05 17.22
CA LYS A 93 -9.46 1.49 17.22
C LYS A 93 -9.04 2.16 15.91
N PRO A 94 -9.87 3.07 15.37
CA PRO A 94 -9.49 3.87 14.21
C PRO A 94 -8.51 4.97 14.60
N TYR A 95 -7.49 5.20 13.78
CA TYR A 95 -6.53 6.31 13.91
C TYR A 95 -6.25 6.92 12.55
N THR A 96 -6.10 8.25 12.51
CA THR A 96 -5.62 8.96 11.32
C THR A 96 -4.13 9.25 11.49
N PRO A 97 -3.27 8.75 10.59
CA PRO A 97 -1.84 9.07 10.63
C PRO A 97 -1.58 10.56 10.46
N THR A 98 -0.45 11.00 11.02
CA THR A 98 0.00 12.40 10.96
C THR A 98 0.99 12.67 9.82
N THR A 99 1.41 11.63 9.11
CA THR A 99 2.30 11.67 7.95
C THR A 99 1.55 11.88 6.64
N LEU A 100 2.20 12.52 5.68
CA LEU A 100 1.70 12.76 4.32
C LEU A 100 2.27 11.74 3.33
N ASP A 101 1.76 11.72 2.10
CA ASP A 101 2.32 10.88 1.03
C ASP A 101 3.75 11.28 0.60
N SER A 102 4.23 12.44 1.04
CA SER A 102 5.65 12.82 0.89
C SER A 102 6.58 12.08 1.85
N ASP A 103 6.04 11.54 2.95
CA ASP A 103 6.81 10.81 3.96
C ASP A 103 6.92 9.34 3.55
N VAL A 104 8.12 8.96 3.09
CA VAL A 104 8.39 7.59 2.65
C VAL A 104 8.97 6.73 3.77
N GLY A 105 8.67 5.43 3.71
CA GLY A 105 9.28 4.40 4.55
C GLY A 105 8.72 4.28 5.96
N HIS A 106 7.84 5.18 6.39
CA HIS A 106 7.25 5.14 7.71
C HIS A 106 5.88 5.84 7.76
N PHE A 107 5.17 5.63 8.86
CA PHE A 107 4.02 6.45 9.23
C PHE A 107 4.03 6.75 10.73
N GLU A 108 3.40 7.84 11.13
CA GLU A 108 3.37 8.30 12.52
C GLU A 108 1.96 8.39 13.08
N LEU A 109 1.77 7.85 14.29
CA LEU A 109 0.55 7.97 15.07
C LEU A 109 0.84 8.77 16.35
N VAL A 110 0.01 9.77 16.64
CA VAL A 110 0.01 10.47 17.92
C VAL A 110 -1.15 9.93 18.75
N ILE A 111 -0.83 9.26 19.86
CA ILE A 111 -1.82 8.56 20.68
C ILE A 111 -1.81 9.16 22.09
N LYS A 112 -3.01 9.50 22.57
CA LYS A 112 -3.25 9.88 23.96
C LYS A 112 -3.61 8.64 24.77
N ALA A 113 -2.83 8.33 25.80
CA ALA A 113 -3.14 7.31 26.79
C ALA A 113 -4.23 7.84 27.73
N CYS A 114 -5.44 7.31 27.58
CA CYS A 114 -6.52 7.49 28.56
C CYS A 114 -6.48 6.26 29.47
N LEU A 115 -6.11 6.44 30.74
CA LEU A 115 -6.36 5.43 31.77
C LEU A 115 -7.87 5.39 32.00
N ASN A 116 -8.45 4.20 31.91
CA ASN A 116 -9.85 3.93 32.25
C ASN A 116 -9.91 2.99 33.45
#